data_AF-A0A7X6SHN7-F1
#
_entry.id   AF-A0A7X6SHN7-F1
#
_cell.length_a   1.000
_cell.length_b   1.000
_cell.length_c   1.000
_cell.angle_alpha   90.00
_cell.angle_beta   90.00
_cell.angle_gamma   90.00
#
_symmetry.space_group_name_H-M   'P 1'
#
loop_
_entity.id
_entity.type
_entity.pdbx_description
1 polymer ?
#
loop_
_entity_poly.entity_id
_entity_poly.type
_entity_poly.pdbx_seq_one_letter_code
_entity_poly.pdbx_strand_id
1 'polypeptide(L)' 'DAIRKQNNCTYIISVDGGINEETVELLKANHVDLVVSGSYICKSDDYQGQIDKLRK' A
#
# COMPACT_ATOMS: atom_id res chain seq x y z
N ASP A 1 -12.36 5.65 2.60
CA ASP A 1 -12.42 6.77 1.63
C ASP A 1 -13.67 7.67 1.75
N ALA A 2 -14.30 7.78 2.93
CA ALA A 2 -15.57 8.50 3.09
C ALA A 2 -15.50 10.00 2.72
N ILE A 3 -14.46 10.71 3.18
CA ILE A 3 -14.26 12.15 2.88
C ILE A 3 -14.16 12.40 1.37
N ARG A 4 -13.51 11.49 0.63
CA ARG A 4 -13.33 11.58 -0.82
C ARG A 4 -14.69 11.50 -1.52
N LYS A 5 -15.48 10.49 -1.13
CA LYS A 5 -16.82 10.23 -1.66
C LYS A 5 -17.81 11.35 -1.34
N GLN A 6 -17.85 11.82 -0.08
CA GLN A 6 -18.79 12.84 0.37
C GLN A 6 -18.59 14.19 -0.30
N ASN A 7 -17.33 14.57 -0.55
CA ASN A 7 -17.00 15.88 -1.10
C ASN A 7 -16.74 15.86 -2.61
N ASN A 8 -16.98 14.71 -3.27
CA ASN A 8 -16.68 14.47 -4.68
C ASN A 8 -15.25 14.90 -5.07
N CYS A 9 -14.29 14.64 -4.19
CA CYS A 9 -12.91 15.07 -4.38
C CYS A 9 -12.12 14.03 -5.18
N THR A 10 -11.11 14.51 -5.92
CA THR A 10 -10.14 13.65 -6.61
C THR A 10 -8.79 13.76 -5.94
N TYR A 11 -8.41 12.74 -5.16
CA TYR A 11 -7.09 12.64 -4.53
C TYR A 11 -6.70 11.18 -4.28
N ILE A 12 -5.39 10.97 -4.15
CA ILE A 12 -4.75 9.69 -3.82
C ILE A 12 -4.72 9.52 -2.30
N ILE A 13 -5.14 8.36 -1.82
CA ILE A 13 -4.99 7.90 -0.43
C ILE A 13 -3.74 7.02 -0.40
N SER A 14 -2.70 7.50 0.28
CA SER A 14 -1.43 6.80 0.45
C SER A 14 -1.26 6.34 1.90
N VAL A 15 -0.66 5.16 2.10
CA VAL A 15 -0.23 4.68 3.42
C VAL A 15 1.28 4.43 3.41
N ASP A 16 1.98 4.99 4.40
CA ASP A 16 3.42 4.84 4.60
C ASP A 16 3.71 4.33 6.02
N GLY A 17 4.66 3.42 6.12
CA GLY A 17 5.09 2.78 7.37
C GLY A 17 4.52 1.38 7.55
N GLY A 18 5.41 0.42 7.80
CA GLY A 18 5.02 -0.95 8.17
C GLY A 18 4.39 -1.78 7.05
N ILE A 19 4.51 -1.38 5.79
CA ILE A 19 3.95 -2.10 4.64
C ILE A 19 4.77 -3.36 4.32
N ASN A 20 4.14 -4.52 4.45
CA ASN A 20 4.66 -5.86 4.13
C ASN A 20 3.51 -6.74 3.56
N GLU A 21 3.79 -8.03 3.32
CA GLU A 21 2.83 -8.99 2.76
C GLU A 21 1.56 -9.18 3.62
N GLU A 22 1.64 -9.02 4.94
CA GLU A 22 0.46 -9.15 5.81
C GLU A 22 -0.35 -7.85 5.86
N THR A 23 0.33 -6.71 6.00
CA THR A 23 -0.35 -5.41 6.18
C THR A 23 -0.94 -4.88 4.87
N VAL A 24 -0.38 -5.22 3.72
CA VAL A 24 -0.92 -4.80 2.42
C VAL A 24 -2.32 -5.39 2.15
N GLU A 25 -2.59 -6.61 2.61
CA GLU A 25 -3.91 -7.26 2.46
C GLU A 25 -5.01 -6.48 3.18
N LEU A 26 -4.70 -5.92 4.35
CA LEU A 26 -5.63 -5.07 5.10
C LEU A 26 -5.98 -3.79 4.32
N LEU A 27 -5.05 -3.27 3.52
CA LEU A 27 -5.24 -2.03 2.76
C LEU A 27 -6.01 -2.24 1.46
N LYS A 28 -5.87 -3.40 0.80
CA LYS A 28 -6.64 -3.75 -0.41
C LYS A 28 -8.14 -3.67 -0.17
N ALA A 29 -8.60 -4.08 1.01
CA ALA A 29 -10.00 -4.01 1.38
C ALA A 29 -10.51 -2.57 1.65
N ASN A 30 -9.63 -1.57 1.73
CA ASN A 30 -9.92 -0.26 2.34
C ASN A 30 -9.77 0.97 1.41
N HIS A 31 -9.88 0.81 0.09
CA HIS A 31 -9.86 1.93 -0.89
C HIS A 31 -8.60 2.81 -0.81
N VAL A 32 -7.45 2.19 -0.50
CA VAL A 32 -6.11 2.83 -0.59
C VAL A 32 -5.61 2.73 -2.02
N ASP A 33 -5.04 3.82 -2.54
CA ASP A 33 -4.59 3.87 -3.94
C ASP A 33 -3.08 3.64 -4.08
N LEU A 34 -2.30 3.97 -3.04
CA LEU A 34 -0.85 3.85 -3.04
C LEU A 34 -0.32 3.40 -1.68
N VAL A 35 0.73 2.59 -1.69
CA VAL A 35 1.46 2.20 -0.48
C VAL A 35 2.95 2.48 -0.65
N VAL A 36 3.60 2.88 0.44
CA VAL A 36 5.05 3.10 0.50
C VAL A 36 5.66 1.99 1.36
N SER A 37 6.53 1.18 0.74
CA SER A 37 7.24 0.11 1.43
C SER A 37 8.75 0.32 1.32
N GLY A 38 9.37 0.66 2.45
CA GLY A 38 10.81 0.88 2.54
C GLY A 38 11.55 -0.38 2.97
N SER A 39 11.62 -0.62 4.28
CA SER A 39 12.46 -1.68 4.86
C SER A 39 12.13 -3.09 4.35
N TYR A 40 10.87 -3.40 4.07
CA TYR A 40 10.46 -4.72 3.59
C TYR A 40 11.02 -5.05 2.20
N ILE A 41 11.18 -4.05 1.34
CA ILE A 41 11.80 -4.20 0.01
C ILE A 41 13.31 -3.99 0.13
N CYS A 42 13.75 -2.81 0.59
CA CYS A 42 15.13 -2.37 0.48
C CYS A 42 16.12 -3.13 1.38
N LYS A 43 15.66 -3.90 2.36
CA LYS A 43 16.51 -4.79 3.19
C LYS A 43 16.43 -6.27 2.78
N SER A 44 15.70 -6.59 1.72
CA SER A 44 15.67 -7.95 1.16
C SER A 44 16.78 -8.14 0.13
N ASP A 45 17.26 -9.36 -0.06
CA ASP A 45 18.16 -9.68 -1.17
C ASP A 45 17.44 -9.80 -2.52
N ASP A 46 16.11 -9.94 -2.51
CA ASP A 46 15.26 -10.08 -3.70
C ASP A 46 14.19 -8.99 -3.74
N TYR A 47 14.54 -7.82 -4.27
CA TYR A 47 13.62 -6.69 -4.37
C TYR A 47 12.39 -7.01 -5.21
N GLN A 48 12.57 -7.72 -6.33
CA GLN A 48 11.48 -8.02 -7.24
C GLN A 48 10.50 -9.01 -6.60
N GLY A 49 11.00 -10.05 -5.93
CA GLY A 49 10.15 -10.99 -5.20
C GLY A 49 9.33 -10.31 -4.09
N GLN A 50 9.91 -9.33 -3.37
CA GLN A 50 9.16 -8.57 -2.38
C GLN A 50 8.09 -7.67 -3.02
N ILE A 51 8.40 -7.01 -4.13
CA ILE A 51 7.42 -6.22 -4.89
C ILE A 51 6.28 -7.10 -5.40
N ASP A 52 6.59 -8.30 -5.90
CA ASP A 52 5.59 -9.23 -6.44
C ASP A 52 4.65 -9.73 -5.36
N LYS A 53 5.14 -9.98 -4.13
CA LYS A 53 4.30 -10.30 -2.98
C LYS A 53 3.33 -9.18 -2.62
N LEU A 54 3.72 -7.91 -2.77
CA LEU A 54 2.85 -6.77 -2.51
C LEU A 54 1.80 -6.54 -3.61
N ARG A 55 1.95 -7.16 -4.79
CA ARG A 55 1.08 -6.98 -5.97
C ARG A 55 0.06 -8.09 -6.19
N LYS A 56 0.37 -9.32 -5.75
CA LYS A 56 -0.65 -10.36 -5.52
C LYS A 56 -1.69 -9.78 -4.59
#